data_AF-A0A1Q6YQY0-F1
#
_entry.id   AF-A0A1Q6YQY0-F1
#
_cell.length_a   1.000
_cell.length_b   1.000
_cell.length_c   1.000
_cell.angle_alpha   90.00
_cell.angle_beta   90.00
_cell.angle_gamma   90.00
#
_symmetry.space_group_name_H-M   'P 1'
#
loop_
_entity.id
_entity.type
_entity.pdbx_description
1 polymer ?
#
loop_
_entity_poly.entity_id
_entity_poly.type
_entity_poly.pdbx_seq_one_letter_code
_entity_poly.pdbx_strand_id
1 'polypeptide(L)' 'MKAALFKGKGTIEPGERPDPTIKEPTDAVVRVVLACVCGSDLWYYRGARHQREPTFLSFLMMF' A
#
# COMPACT_ATOMS: atom_id res chain seq x y z
N MET A 1 -1.37 -9.08 -9.74
CA MET A 1 -0.10 -8.81 -9.00
C MET A 1 -0.17 -9.13 -7.50
N LYS A 2 0.96 -9.49 -6.88
CA LYS A 2 1.10 -9.63 -5.41
C LYS A 2 1.29 -8.26 -4.74
N ALA A 3 0.74 -8.08 -3.55
CA ALA A 3 0.79 -6.84 -2.76
C ALA A 3 0.75 -7.12 -1.25
N ALA A 4 1.27 -6.18 -0.45
CA ALA A 4 1.01 -6.16 0.99
C ALA A 4 -0.35 -5.52 1.26
N LEU A 5 -1.24 -6.25 1.93
CA LEU A 5 -2.60 -5.83 2.23
C LEU A 5 -2.73 -5.51 3.71
N PHE A 6 -3.23 -4.31 4.02
CA PHE A 6 -3.63 -3.97 5.37
C PHE A 6 -5.00 -4.59 5.67
N LYS A 7 -5.02 -5.51 6.64
CA LYS A 7 -6.23 -6.23 7.12
C LYS A 7 -6.73 -5.70 8.46
N GLY A 8 -5.99 -4.75 9.03
CA GLY A 8 -6.36 -4.00 10.20
C GLY A 8 -5.20 -3.81 11.15
N LYS A 9 -5.48 -3.19 12.30
CA LYS A 9 -4.46 -2.90 13.31
C LYS A 9 -3.65 -4.16 13.64
N GLY A 10 -2.34 -4.09 13.47
CA GLY A 10 -1.43 -5.20 13.72
C GLY A 10 -1.37 -6.27 12.63
N THR A 11 -2.12 -6.14 11.54
CA THR A 11 -2.28 -7.21 10.55
C THR A 11 -2.01 -6.72 9.13
N ILE A 12 -0.85 -7.13 8.60
CA ILE A 12 -0.46 -6.94 7.20
C ILE A 12 -0.13 -8.31 6.63
N GLU A 13 -0.75 -8.65 5.50
CA GLU A 13 -0.62 -9.96 4.87
C GLU A 13 -0.34 -9.82 3.38
N PRO A 14 0.45 -10.71 2.76
CA PRO A 14 0.57 -10.77 1.32
C PRO A 14 -0.76 -11.22 0.69
N GLY A 15 -1.19 -10.57 -0.38
CA GLY A 15 -2.37 -10.97 -1.15
C GLY A 15 -2.31 -10.54 -2.60
N GLU A 16 -3.34 -10.90 -3.36
CA GLU A 16 -3.42 -10.57 -4.78
C GLU A 16 -4.30 -9.34 -5.05
N ARG A 17 -3.91 -8.59 -6.08
CA ARG A 17 -4.66 -7.46 -6.63
C ARG A 17 -4.66 -7.52 -8.15
N PRO A 18 -5.67 -6.93 -8.82
CA PRO A 18 -5.63 -6.74 -10.27
C PRO A 18 -4.37 -5.99 -10.69
N ASP A 19 -3.86 -6.29 -11.88
CA ASP A 19 -2.72 -5.57 -12.43
C ASP A 19 -3.11 -4.09 -12.70
N PRO A 20 -2.17 -3.14 -12.52
CA PRO A 20 -2.47 -1.73 -12.63
C PRO A 20 -2.70 -1.37 -14.09
N THR A 21 -3.64 -0.45 -14.33
CA THR A 21 -3.96 0.07 -15.65
C THR A 21 -3.76 1.58 -15.68
N ILE A 22 -3.33 2.09 -16.84
CA ILE A 22 -3.22 3.53 -17.10
C ILE A 22 -4.63 4.09 -17.23
N LYS A 23 -4.95 5.13 -16.44
CA LYS A 23 -6.27 5.79 -16.47
C LYS A 23 -6.17 7.17 -17.11
N GLU A 24 -5.11 7.90 -16.79
CA GLU A 24 -4.82 9.22 -17.33
C GLU A 24 -3.55 9.18 -18.19
N PRO A 25 -3.41 10.06 -19.21
CA PRO A 25 -2.24 10.08 -20.09
C PRO A 25 -0.89 10.30 -19.36
N THR A 26 -0.95 10.82 -18.14
CA THR A 26 0.21 11.10 -17.29
C THR A 26 0.60 9.93 -16.39
N ASP A 27 -0.17 8.86 -16.36
CA ASP A 27 0.12 7.69 -15.51
C ASP A 27 1.24 6.83 -16.12
N ALA A 28 2.04 6.21 -15.25
CA ALA A 28 3.03 5.21 -15.64
C ALA A 28 2.90 3.96 -14.77
N VAL A 29 3.01 2.78 -15.40
CA VAL A 29 3.10 1.50 -14.69
C VAL A 29 4.57 1.16 -14.52
N VAL A 30 5.00 1.04 -13.26
CA VAL A 30 6.38 0.71 -12.90
C VAL A 30 6.48 -0.69 -12.30
N ARG A 31 7.52 -1.43 -12.68
CA ARG A 31 7.87 -2.69 -12.02
C ARG A 31 8.66 -2.37 -10.75
N VAL A 32 8.06 -2.66 -9.59
CA VAL A 32 8.73 -2.52 -8.30
C VAL A 32 9.83 -3.58 -8.18
N VAL A 33 11.09 -3.13 -8.14
CA VAL A 33 12.26 -4.01 -7.95
C VAL A 33 12.55 -4.20 -6.46
N LEU A 34 12.38 -3.13 -5.67
CA LEU A 34 12.58 -3.11 -4.23
C LEU A 34 11.54 -2.18 -3.59
N ALA A 35 11.10 -2.53 -2.39
CA ALA A 35 10.25 -1.71 -1.54
C ALA A 35 10.74 -1.83 -0.10
N CYS A 36 10.63 -0.74 0.67
CA CYS A 36 11.04 -0.66 2.07
C CYS A 36 9.85 -0.24 2.93
N VAL A 37 9.94 -0.50 4.23
CA VAL A 37 8.98 0.00 5.22
C VAL A 37 9.42 1.35 5.73
N CYS A 38 8.53 2.34 5.70
CA CYS A 38 8.74 3.66 6.24
C CYS A 38 8.15 3.77 7.66
N GLY A 39 8.62 4.72 8.47
CA GLY A 39 7.99 5.05 9.75
C GLY A 39 6.53 5.47 9.59
N SER A 40 6.15 6.06 8.45
CA SER A 40 4.77 6.47 8.18
C SER A 40 3.79 5.31 8.05
N ASP A 41 4.26 4.12 7.66
CA ASP A 41 3.44 2.91 7.58
C ASP A 41 2.96 2.47 8.97
N LEU A 42 3.74 2.78 10.01
CA LEU A 42 3.44 2.40 11.39
C LEU A 42 2.24 3.15 11.98
N TRP A 43 1.87 4.33 11.46
CA TRP A 43 0.69 5.05 11.91
C TRP A 43 -0.59 4.22 11.70
N TYR A 44 -0.69 3.55 10.57
CA TYR A 44 -1.82 2.67 10.25
C TYR A 44 -1.70 1.33 10.99
N TYR A 45 -0.51 0.73 10.98
CA TYR A 45 -0.26 -0.54 11.66
C TYR A 45 -0.63 -0.49 13.16
N ARG A 46 -0.32 0.62 13.84
CA ARG A 46 -0.64 0.82 15.27
C ARG A 46 -2.08 1.27 15.52
N GLY A 47 -2.84 1.59 14.47
CA GLY A 47 -4.18 2.16 14.58
C GLY A 47 -4.20 3.62 15.04
N ALA A 48 -3.09 4.35 14.89
CA ALA A 48 -3.00 5.78 15.19
C ALA A 48 -3.66 6.65 14.09
N ARG A 49 -3.94 6.07 12.91
CA ARG A 49 -4.69 6.71 11.83
C ARG A 49 -5.68 5.73 11.23
N HIS A 50 -6.91 6.20 11.00
CA HIS A 50 -7.98 5.37 10.44
C HIS A 50 -7.79 5.18 8.93
N GLN A 51 -7.87 3.93 8.47
CA GLN A 51 -7.99 3.56 7.06
C GLN A 51 -9.18 2.62 6.89
N ARG A 52 -9.81 2.63 5.72
CA ARG A 52 -10.79 1.61 5.36
C ARG A 52 -10.06 0.28 5.15
N GLU A 53 -10.64 -0.82 5.62
CA GLU A 53 -10.09 -2.17 5.45
C GLU A 53 -10.93 -2.95 4.42
N PRO A 54 -10.33 -3.75 3.51
CA PRO A 54 -8.90 -3.90 3.23
C PRO A 54 -8.37 -2.90 2.18
N THR A 55 -7.31 -2.17 2.51
CA THR A 55 -6.68 -1.19 1.60
C THR A 55 -5.23 -1.56 1.32
N PHE A 56 -4.75 -1.21 0.13
CA PHE A 56 -3.34 -1.31 -0.24
C PHE A 56 -2.55 -0.31 0.62
N LEU A 57 -1.40 -0.71 1.16
CA LEU A 57 -0.51 0.24 1.82
C LEU A 57 0.06 1.18 0.75
N SER A 58 -0.65 2.27 0.50
CA SER A 58 -0.16 3.35 -0.35
C SER A 58 1.11 3.86 0.29
N PHE A 59 2.18 3.88 -0.50
CA PHE A 59 3.43 4.58 -0.24
C PHE A 59 3.10 6.07 -0.05
N LEU A 60 2.59 6.44 1.12
CA LEU A 60 2.37 7.84 1.45
C LEU A 60 3.75 8.38 1.85
N MET A 61 4.52 8.74 0.82
CA MET A 61 5.58 9.75 0.92
C MET A 61 4.92 11.04 1.40
N MET A 62 4.68 11.13 2.69
CA MET A 62 4.60 12.40 3.38
C MET A 62 5.99 12.55 4.00
N PHE A 63 6.87 13.23 3.26
CA PHE A 63 7.89 14.03 3.91
C PHE A 63 7.21 15.09 4.78
#